data_AF-A0A0F9H2J4-F1
#
_entry.id   AF-A0A0F9H2J4-F1
#
_cell.length_a   1.000
_cell.length_b   1.000
_cell.length_c   1.000
_cell.angle_alpha   90.00
_cell.angle_beta   90.00
_cell.angle_gamma   90.00
#
_symmetry.space_group_name_H-M   'P 1'
#
loop_
_entity.id
_entity.type
_entity.pdbx_description
1 polymer ?
#
loop_
_entity_poly.entity_id
_entity_poly.type
_entity_poly.pdbx_seq_one_letter_code
_entity_poly.pdbx_strand_id
1 'polypeptide(L)'
;MKKPDEKIAKDVKKEETLKEVRKRIGVQFDDRRNFLNAIMNIQNTEKSIELQKQFIEQMEDQKKTGKIEERDRFGNILTLNHLKREISANGFKLGQMELNLDYCKEDMFNKFHGNEGLIDRAGSVEKLKENIAGHYKFVREEYEKIKEKLK
;
A
#
# COMPACT_ATOMS: atom_id res chain seq x y z
N MET A 1 4.16 -33.88 46.65
CA MET A 1 4.83 -32.85 45.83
C MET A 1 4.97 -33.39 44.41
N LYS A 2 4.50 -32.67 43.37
CA LYS A 2 4.75 -33.10 41.97
C LYS A 2 6.26 -33.07 41.71
N LYS A 3 6.80 -34.11 41.08
CA LYS A 3 8.25 -34.29 40.90
C LYS A 3 8.83 -33.12 40.07
N PRO A 4 10.06 -32.66 40.34
CA PRO A 4 10.71 -31.58 39.60
C PRO A 4 10.69 -31.77 38.07
N ASP A 5 10.80 -33.01 37.62
CA ASP A 5 10.84 -33.39 36.20
C ASP A 5 9.50 -33.14 35.45
N GLU A 6 8.35 -33.29 36.12
CA GLU A 6 7.05 -32.97 35.52
C GLU A 6 6.82 -31.46 35.37
N LYS A 7 7.48 -30.65 36.20
CA LYS A 7 7.39 -29.19 36.16
C LYS A 7 8.25 -28.66 35.01
N ILE A 8 9.48 -29.16 34.88
CA ILE A 8 10.39 -28.81 33.79
C ILE A 8 9.81 -29.18 32.42
N ALA A 9 9.22 -30.38 32.26
CA ALA A 9 8.62 -30.80 30.98
C ALA A 9 7.40 -29.94 30.55
N LYS A 10 6.62 -29.43 31.52
CA LYS A 10 5.52 -28.49 31.24
C LYS A 10 6.03 -27.11 30.85
N ASP A 11 7.08 -26.65 31.51
CA ASP A 11 7.68 -25.34 31.24
C ASP A 11 8.37 -25.31 29.85
N VAL A 12 9.03 -26.41 29.44
CA VAL A 12 9.61 -26.55 28.09
C VAL A 12 8.54 -26.53 26.99
N LYS A 13 7.43 -27.28 27.15
CA LYS A 13 6.30 -27.25 26.19
C LYS A 13 5.64 -25.87 26.11
N LYS A 14 5.56 -25.15 27.23
CA LYS A 14 5.04 -23.77 27.29
C LYS A 14 5.96 -22.82 26.50
N GLU A 15 7.27 -22.97 26.61
CA GLU A 15 8.24 -22.15 25.90
C GLU A 15 8.30 -22.42 24.39
N GLU A 16 8.20 -23.69 23.96
CA GLU A 16 8.10 -24.05 22.54
C GLU A 16 6.81 -23.51 21.90
N THR A 17 5.68 -23.66 22.60
CA THR A 17 4.38 -23.10 22.16
C THR A 17 4.48 -21.57 22.03
N LEU A 18 5.15 -20.90 22.97
CA LEU A 18 5.38 -19.45 22.92
C LEU A 18 6.26 -19.04 21.73
N LYS A 19 7.30 -19.81 21.39
CA LYS A 19 8.15 -19.55 20.22
C LYS A 19 7.36 -19.71 18.92
N GLU A 20 6.54 -20.75 18.81
CA GLU A 20 5.75 -21.00 17.61
C GLU A 20 4.68 -19.91 17.40
N VAL A 21 4.03 -19.48 18.48
CA VAL A 21 3.07 -18.37 18.48
C VAL A 21 3.75 -17.04 18.12
N ARG A 22 4.91 -16.73 18.72
CA ARG A 22 5.69 -15.54 18.36
C ARG A 22 6.09 -15.54 16.90
N LYS A 23 6.44 -16.70 16.34
CA LYS A 23 6.78 -16.85 14.92
C LYS A 23 5.57 -16.59 14.03
N ARG A 24 4.40 -17.16 14.35
CA ARG A 24 3.15 -16.90 13.59
C ARG A 24 2.74 -15.44 13.65
N ILE A 25 2.77 -14.84 14.84
CA ILE A 25 2.48 -13.42 15.04
C ILE A 25 3.45 -12.55 14.22
N GLY A 26 4.75 -12.87 14.24
CA GLY A 26 5.78 -12.17 13.47
C GLY A 26 5.50 -12.17 11.96
N VAL A 27 5.21 -13.34 11.38
CA VAL A 27 4.84 -13.47 9.96
C VAL A 27 3.60 -12.63 9.63
N GLN A 28 2.57 -12.68 10.47
CA GLN A 28 1.36 -11.87 10.29
C GLN A 28 1.62 -10.35 10.36
N PHE A 29 2.58 -9.90 11.17
CA PHE A 29 2.98 -8.49 11.21
C PHE A 29 3.76 -8.05 9.96
N ASP A 30 4.64 -8.91 9.43
CA ASP A 30 5.41 -8.59 8.23
C ASP A 30 4.52 -8.54 6.98
N ASP A 31 3.61 -9.49 6.80
CA ASP A 31 2.61 -9.47 5.72
C ASP A 31 1.76 -8.19 5.78
N ARG A 32 1.47 -7.71 6.99
CA ARG A 32 0.70 -6.49 7.22
C ARG A 32 1.48 -5.21 6.98
N ARG A 33 2.77 -5.19 7.29
CA ARG A 33 3.65 -4.08 6.91
C ARG A 33 3.74 -3.98 5.39
N ASN A 34 3.87 -5.13 4.72
CA ASN A 34 3.87 -5.20 3.25
C ASN A 34 2.54 -4.68 2.67
N PHE A 35 1.41 -5.03 3.30
CA PHE A 35 0.08 -4.53 2.91
C PHE A 35 -0.05 -3.00 3.07
N LEU A 36 0.35 -2.44 4.21
CA LEU A 36 0.31 -0.99 4.45
C LEU A 36 1.19 -0.22 3.46
N ASN A 37 2.38 -0.74 3.17
CA ASN A 37 3.27 -0.16 2.17
C ASN A 37 2.65 -0.18 0.77
N ALA A 38 1.97 -1.28 0.40
CA ALA A 38 1.29 -1.38 -0.89
C ALA A 38 0.14 -0.35 -1.01
N ILE A 39 -0.65 -0.15 0.05
CA ILE A 39 -1.71 0.89 0.09
C ILE A 39 -1.11 2.28 -0.06
N MET A 40 -0.05 2.59 0.69
CA MET A 40 0.63 3.88 0.56
C MET A 40 1.16 4.12 -0.86
N ASN A 41 1.70 3.09 -1.50
CA ASN A 41 2.19 3.18 -2.88
C ASN A 41 1.04 3.46 -3.87
N ILE A 42 -0.11 2.80 -3.70
CA ILE A 42 -1.31 3.06 -4.51
C ILE A 42 -1.75 4.51 -4.34
N GLN A 43 -1.91 5.00 -3.10
CA GLN A 43 -2.34 6.37 -2.82
C GLN A 43 -1.37 7.42 -3.38
N ASN A 44 -0.07 7.20 -3.22
CA ASN A 44 0.95 8.09 -3.76
C ASN A 44 0.92 8.12 -5.29
N THR A 45 0.68 6.97 -5.93
CA THR A 45 0.57 6.86 -7.39
C THR A 45 -0.69 7.54 -7.90
N GLU A 46 -1.84 7.36 -7.23
CA GLU A 46 -3.10 8.06 -7.54
C GLU A 46 -2.93 9.58 -7.47
N LYS A 47 -2.34 10.08 -6.39
CA LYS A 47 -2.06 11.51 -6.23
C LYS A 47 -1.09 12.03 -7.30
N SER A 48 -0.07 11.24 -7.66
CA SER A 48 0.87 11.63 -8.70
C SER A 48 0.22 11.68 -10.08
N ILE A 49 -0.69 10.74 -10.39
CA ILE A 49 -1.52 10.74 -11.60
C ILE A 49 -2.39 11.99 -11.67
N GLU A 50 -3.04 12.35 -10.57
CA GLU A 50 -3.87 13.55 -10.47
C GLU A 50 -3.06 14.83 -10.79
N LEU A 51 -1.92 15.01 -10.11
CA LEU A 51 -1.03 16.15 -10.34
C LEU A 51 -0.51 16.19 -11.79
N GLN A 52 -0.17 15.03 -12.35
CA GLN A 52 0.31 14.94 -13.73
C GLN A 52 -0.77 15.29 -14.75
N LYS A 53 -2.04 14.91 -14.51
CA LYS A 53 -3.20 15.31 -15.33
C LYS A 53 -3.40 16.83 -15.31
N GLN A 54 -3.39 17.42 -14.12
CA GLN A 54 -3.51 18.87 -13.94
C GLN A 54 -2.39 19.63 -14.68
N PHE A 55 -1.15 19.14 -14.59
CA PHE A 55 -0.02 19.75 -15.29
C PHE A 55 -0.16 19.68 -16.82
N ILE A 56 -0.59 18.53 -17.37
CA ILE A 56 -0.84 18.38 -18.81
C ILE A 56 -1.96 19.32 -19.28
N GLU A 57 -3.04 19.43 -18.50
CA GLU A 57 -4.15 20.34 -18.80
C GLU A 57 -3.71 21.80 -18.86
N GLN A 58 -2.89 22.25 -17.89
CA GLN A 58 -2.31 23.59 -17.90
C GLN A 58 -1.46 23.86 -19.14
N MET A 59 -0.61 22.91 -19.55
CA MET A 59 0.19 23.04 -20.77
C MET A 59 -0.67 23.05 -22.04
N GLU A 60 -1.73 22.24 -22.12
CA GLU A 60 -2.68 22.26 -23.23
C GLU A 60 -3.41 23.61 -23.32
N ASP A 61 -3.75 24.23 -22.19
CA ASP A 61 -4.36 25.55 -22.17
C ASP A 61 -3.39 26.68 -22.56
N GLN A 62 -2.13 26.62 -22.13
CA GLN A 62 -1.07 27.51 -22.63
C GLN A 62 -0.89 27.37 -24.15
N LYS A 63 -0.93 26.14 -24.67
CA LYS A 63 -0.85 25.83 -26.10
C LYS A 63 -2.02 26.42 -26.88
N LYS A 64 -3.25 26.34 -26.37
CA LYS A 64 -4.45 26.93 -27.00
C LYS A 64 -4.42 28.45 -27.00
N THR A 65 -4.02 29.06 -25.87
CA THR A 65 -4.02 30.52 -25.70
C THR A 65 -2.81 31.20 -26.34
N GLY A 66 -1.74 30.46 -26.63
CA GLY A 66 -0.48 30.98 -27.15
C GLY A 66 0.37 31.71 -26.11
N LYS A 67 -0.09 31.82 -24.86
CA LYS A 67 0.65 32.41 -23.73
C LYS A 67 1.42 31.30 -23.03
N ILE A 68 2.62 31.04 -23.51
CA ILE A 68 3.50 30.00 -22.94
C ILE A 68 4.31 30.61 -21.80
N GLU A 69 4.13 30.08 -20.60
CA GLU A 69 4.85 30.49 -19.38
C GLU A 69 5.88 29.44 -18.94
N GLU A 70 5.70 28.20 -19.41
CA GLU A 70 6.57 27.08 -19.09
C GLU A 70 7.99 27.31 -19.60
N ARG A 71 8.99 26.87 -18.83
CA ARG A 71 10.42 27.11 -19.12
C ARG A 71 11.18 25.82 -19.39
N ASP A 72 12.19 25.90 -20.24
CA ASP A 72 13.17 24.85 -20.42
C ASP A 72 14.12 24.76 -19.20
N ARG A 73 14.97 23.74 -19.20
CA ARG A 73 16.01 23.53 -18.18
C ARG A 73 17.05 24.66 -18.07
N PHE A 74 17.08 25.57 -19.03
CA PHE A 74 17.97 26.73 -19.05
C PHE A 74 17.23 28.02 -18.66
N GLY A 75 15.95 27.93 -18.29
CA GLY A 75 15.11 29.05 -17.87
C GLY A 75 14.48 29.84 -19.01
N ASN A 76 14.62 29.42 -20.27
CA ASN A 76 13.99 30.07 -21.43
C ASN A 76 12.54 29.61 -21.56
N ILE A 77 11.64 30.51 -21.99
CA ILE A 77 10.26 30.16 -22.29
C ILE A 77 10.22 29.10 -23.41
N LEU A 78 9.42 28.06 -23.22
CA LEU A 78 9.24 27.01 -24.23
C LEU A 78 8.64 27.57 -25.51
N THR A 79 9.12 27.07 -26.65
CA THR A 79 8.44 27.31 -27.93
C THR A 79 7.21 26.41 -28.05
N LEU A 80 6.26 26.77 -28.92
CA LEU A 80 5.06 25.97 -29.16
C LEU A 80 5.39 24.51 -29.54
N ASN A 81 6.44 24.28 -30.33
CA ASN A 81 6.85 22.94 -30.71
C ASN A 81 7.45 22.16 -29.54
N HIS A 82 8.19 22.82 -28.64
CA HIS A 82 8.67 22.18 -27.41
C HIS A 82 7.51 21.85 -26.48
N LEU A 83 6.57 22.78 -26.26
CA LEU A 83 5.38 22.55 -25.44
C LEU A 83 4.57 21.34 -25.92
N LYS A 84 4.35 21.20 -27.24
CA LYS A 84 3.68 20.03 -27.84
C LYS A 84 4.41 18.71 -27.53
N ARG A 85 5.75 18.71 -27.57
CA ARG A 85 6.56 17.54 -27.24
C ARG A 85 6.50 17.22 -25.76
N GLU A 86 6.57 18.24 -24.90
CA GLU A 86 6.45 18.08 -23.45
C GLU A 86 5.08 17.50 -23.07
N ILE A 87 3.99 18.00 -23.63
CA ILE A 87 2.65 17.44 -23.41
C ILE A 87 2.61 15.96 -23.80
N SER A 88 3.14 15.62 -24.99
CA SER A 88 3.16 14.23 -25.47
C SER A 88 4.00 13.31 -24.56
N ALA A 89 5.17 13.77 -24.13
CA ALA A 89 6.06 13.02 -23.23
C ALA A 89 5.41 12.81 -21.86
N ASN A 90 4.76 13.84 -21.32
CA ASN A 90 4.03 13.76 -20.05
C ASN A 90 2.80 12.87 -20.16
N GLY A 91 2.08 12.89 -21.29
CA GLY A 91 0.96 11.97 -21.57
C GLY A 91 1.40 10.51 -21.61
N PHE A 92 2.57 10.22 -22.21
CA PHE A 92 3.14 8.87 -22.18
C PHE A 92 3.50 8.41 -20.76
N LYS A 93 4.15 9.28 -19.97
CA LYS A 93 4.45 9.00 -18.55
C LYS A 93 3.18 8.76 -17.74
N LEU A 94 2.14 9.56 -17.96
CA LEU A 94 0.84 9.39 -17.31
C LEU A 94 0.28 7.99 -17.58
N GLY A 95 0.32 7.52 -18.85
CA GLY A 95 -0.11 6.17 -19.20
C GLY A 95 0.70 5.08 -18.50
N GLN A 96 2.02 5.26 -18.33
CA GLN A 96 2.84 4.33 -17.55
C GLN A 96 2.48 4.32 -16.06
N MET A 97 2.15 5.48 -15.49
CA MET A 97 1.73 5.58 -14.09
C MET A 97 0.37 4.92 -13.85
N GLU A 98 -0.59 5.12 -14.76
CA GLU A 98 -1.91 4.49 -14.70
C GLU A 98 -1.78 2.96 -14.80
N LEU A 99 -0.98 2.46 -15.75
CA LEU A 99 -0.70 1.03 -15.86
C LEU A 99 -0.05 0.45 -14.59
N ASN A 100 0.93 1.16 -14.02
CA ASN A 100 1.55 0.74 -12.75
C ASN A 100 0.54 0.70 -11.59
N LEU A 101 -0.36 1.69 -11.52
CA LEU A 101 -1.42 1.72 -10.52
C LEU A 101 -2.33 0.50 -10.65
N ASP A 102 -2.74 0.15 -11.87
CA ASP A 102 -3.56 -1.01 -12.15
C ASP A 102 -2.86 -2.31 -11.72
N TYR A 103 -1.58 -2.47 -12.07
CA TYR A 103 -0.79 -3.62 -11.62
C TYR A 103 -0.67 -3.69 -10.10
N CYS A 104 -0.44 -2.57 -9.41
CA CYS A 104 -0.37 -2.55 -7.94
C CYS A 104 -1.71 -2.94 -7.31
N LYS A 105 -2.83 -2.47 -7.87
CA LYS A 105 -4.18 -2.83 -7.41
C LYS A 105 -4.47 -4.31 -7.65
N GLU A 106 -4.11 -4.84 -8.82
CA GLU A 106 -4.31 -6.25 -9.15
C GLU A 106 -3.41 -7.18 -8.32
N ASP A 107 -2.14 -6.84 -8.12
CA ASP A 107 -1.22 -7.59 -7.27
C ASP A 107 -1.69 -7.60 -5.81
N MET A 108 -2.17 -6.46 -5.30
CA MET A 108 -2.83 -6.38 -4.00
C MET A 108 -4.11 -7.23 -3.97
N PHE A 109 -4.91 -7.22 -5.02
CA PHE A 109 -6.09 -8.06 -5.08
C PHE A 109 -5.71 -9.55 -4.99
N ASN A 110 -4.78 -10.00 -5.83
CA ASN A 110 -4.39 -11.41 -5.92
C ASN A 110 -3.67 -11.92 -4.66
N LYS A 111 -2.78 -11.12 -4.05
CA LYS A 111 -2.03 -11.52 -2.84
C LYS A 111 -2.91 -11.62 -1.59
N PHE A 112 -3.99 -10.83 -1.53
CA PHE A 112 -4.81 -10.70 -0.32
C PHE A 112 -6.25 -11.23 -0.49
N HIS A 113 -6.70 -11.59 -1.71
CA HIS A 113 -8.01 -12.23 -2.00
C HIS A 113 -7.92 -13.70 -2.44
N GLY A 114 -6.80 -14.36 -2.18
CA GLY A 114 -6.69 -15.80 -2.41
C GLY A 114 -7.58 -16.71 -1.56
N ASN A 115 -8.66 -16.24 -0.89
CA ASN A 115 -9.70 -17.13 -0.35
C ASN A 115 -11.08 -16.53 0.05
N GLU A 116 -11.29 -15.23 0.28
CA GLU A 116 -12.65 -14.70 0.52
C GLU A 116 -12.83 -13.29 -0.09
N GLY A 117 -13.81 -13.17 -0.99
CA GLY A 117 -14.00 -11.99 -1.84
C GLY A 117 -14.57 -10.80 -1.08
N LEU A 118 -13.77 -9.73 -0.92
CA LEU A 118 -14.22 -8.49 -0.28
C LEU A 118 -13.46 -7.22 -0.75
N ILE A 119 -12.97 -7.19 -1.97
CA ILE A 119 -12.65 -5.94 -2.67
C ILE A 119 -13.34 -6.04 -4.03
N ASP A 120 -14.46 -5.33 -4.18
CA ASP A 120 -15.03 -5.08 -5.50
C ASP A 120 -13.94 -4.40 -6.36
N ARG A 121 -13.88 -4.61 -7.68
CA ARG A 121 -12.80 -4.05 -8.54
C ARG A 121 -12.67 -2.51 -8.43
N ALA A 122 -13.68 -1.85 -7.86
CA ALA A 122 -13.75 -0.42 -7.54
C ALA A 122 -13.52 -0.08 -6.05
N GLY A 123 -13.07 -1.02 -5.22
CA GLY A 123 -13.11 -0.96 -3.76
C GLY A 123 -12.38 0.25 -3.18
N SER A 124 -13.14 1.15 -2.55
CA SER A 124 -12.60 2.37 -2.00
C SER A 124 -11.59 2.07 -0.89
N VAL A 125 -10.57 2.93 -0.81
CA VAL A 125 -9.57 3.02 0.25
C VAL A 125 -10.20 2.90 1.66
N GLU A 126 -11.48 3.24 1.82
CA GLU A 126 -12.13 3.28 3.12
C GLU A 126 -12.55 1.89 3.62
N LYS A 127 -12.94 0.96 2.72
CA LYS A 127 -13.13 -0.45 3.09
C LYS A 127 -11.80 -1.12 3.48
N LEU A 128 -10.70 -0.71 2.83
CA LEU A 128 -9.35 -1.15 3.18
C LEU A 128 -8.95 -0.65 4.58
N LYS A 129 -9.25 0.60 4.92
CA LYS A 129 -9.03 1.16 6.27
C LYS A 129 -9.86 0.46 7.34
N GLU A 130 -11.13 0.16 7.08
CA GLU A 130 -12.00 -0.57 8.00
C GLU A 130 -11.49 -1.99 8.28
N ASN A 131 -11.05 -2.72 7.24
CA ASN A 131 -10.45 -4.04 7.39
C ASN A 131 -9.16 -3.99 8.23
N ILE A 132 -8.31 -2.98 8.04
CA ILE A 132 -7.11 -2.76 8.87
C ILE A 132 -7.52 -2.49 10.33
N ALA A 133 -8.52 -1.65 10.59
CA ALA A 133 -8.96 -1.37 11.95
C ALA A 133 -9.50 -2.63 12.66
N GLY A 134 -10.35 -3.40 11.98
CA GLY A 134 -10.88 -4.67 12.49
C GLY A 134 -9.79 -5.69 12.82
N HIS A 135 -8.76 -5.79 11.97
CA HIS A 135 -7.66 -6.72 12.20
C HIS A 135 -6.70 -6.27 13.32
N TYR A 136 -6.57 -4.97 13.61
CA TYR A 136 -5.78 -4.51 14.77
C TYR A 136 -6.47 -4.88 16.09
N LYS A 137 -7.81 -4.79 16.10
CA LYS A 137 -8.63 -5.24 17.22
C LYS A 137 -8.46 -6.74 17.46
N PHE A 138 -8.54 -7.57 16.41
CA PHE A 138 -8.34 -9.03 16.52
C PHE A 138 -6.96 -9.41 17.09
N VAL A 139 -5.86 -8.85 16.56
CA VAL A 139 -4.50 -9.15 17.07
C VAL A 139 -4.34 -8.75 18.52
N ARG A 140 -4.91 -7.60 18.92
CA ARG A 140 -4.88 -7.13 20.31
C ARG A 140 -5.67 -8.07 21.23
N GLU A 141 -6.83 -8.55 20.78
CA GLU A 141 -7.65 -9.51 21.53
C GLU A 141 -6.96 -10.88 21.65
N GLU A 142 -6.37 -11.41 20.56
CA GLU A 142 -5.61 -12.66 20.60
C GLU A 142 -4.37 -12.55 21.50
N TYR A 143 -3.68 -11.40 21.48
CA TYR A 143 -2.56 -11.14 22.38
C TYR A 143 -2.98 -11.14 23.86
N GLU A 144 -4.09 -10.46 24.21
CA GLU A 144 -4.58 -10.47 25.58
C GLU A 144 -5.07 -11.87 26.02
N LYS A 145 -5.74 -12.63 25.15
CA LYS A 145 -6.11 -14.04 25.44
C LYS A 145 -4.89 -14.92 25.73
N ILE A 146 -3.80 -14.74 24.98
CA ILE A 146 -2.55 -15.48 25.21
C ILE A 146 -1.95 -15.07 26.55
N LYS A 147 -1.91 -13.77 26.86
CA LYS A 147 -1.39 -13.24 28.12
C LYS A 147 -2.17 -13.76 29.34
N GLU A 148 -3.49 -13.90 29.22
CA GLU A 148 -4.32 -14.54 30.25
C GLU A 148 -4.01 -16.02 30.43
N LYS A 149 -3.84 -16.79 29.33
CA LYS A 149 -3.47 -18.21 29.39
C LYS A 149 -2.07 -18.48 29.95
N LEU A 150 -1.23 -17.46 30.06
CA LEU A 150 0.13 -17.56 30.59
C LEU A 150 0.26 -17.23 32.08
N LYS A 151 -0.75 -16.56 32.67
CA LYS A 151 -0.91 -16.42 34.12
C LYS A 151 -1.32 -17.75 34.75
#